data_AF-A0A976P7Q0-F1
#
_entry.id   AF-A0A976P7Q0-F1
#
_cell.length_a   1.000
_cell.length_b   1.000
_cell.length_c   1.000
_cell.angle_alpha   90.00
_cell.angle_beta   90.00
_cell.angle_gamma   90.00
#
_symmetry.space_group_name_H-M   'P 1'
#
loop_
_entity.id
_entity.type
_entity.pdbx_description
1 polymer ?
#
loop_
_entity_poly.entity_id
_entity_poly.type
_entity_poly.pdbx_seq_one_letter_code
_entity_poly.pdbx_strand_id
1 'polypeptide(L)'
;MTQEKAGTGKTAFPSPFMFTNAVPDMQKLMMLAPHMQAAFMKAAIDQQKGFFAFLGRRCDEDMKLAERIGSATSVGDLYSACLNFYRDAAIQYAAEAGEITQIESRETIEVVHDLEQQQTEAIETISKPRAA
;
A
#
# COMPACT_ATOMS: atom_id res chain seq x y z
N MET A 1 -0.10 -24.42 60.12
CA MET A 1 0.05 -22.99 59.82
C MET A 1 1.36 -22.84 59.05
N THR A 2 1.29 -23.05 57.74
CA THR A 2 2.45 -23.09 56.82
C THR A 2 1.92 -22.97 55.38
N GLN A 3 2.53 -22.08 54.57
CA GLN A 3 2.67 -22.16 53.09
C GLN A 3 1.34 -22.24 52.26
N GLU A 4 1.17 -21.87 50.98
CA GLU A 4 1.99 -21.60 49.80
C GLU A 4 1.07 -20.94 48.72
N LYS A 5 1.66 -20.19 47.77
CA LYS A 5 1.34 -19.94 46.33
C LYS A 5 -0.02 -20.39 45.74
N ALA A 6 -0.51 -19.90 44.60
CA ALA A 6 -0.26 -18.82 43.66
C ALA A 6 -1.35 -18.98 42.58
N GLY A 7 -1.50 -17.98 41.72
CA GLY A 7 -2.02 -18.22 40.37
C GLY A 7 -3.41 -17.65 40.12
N THR A 8 -3.46 -16.41 39.63
CA THR A 8 -4.29 -16.12 38.46
C THR A 8 -3.51 -15.15 37.56
N GLY A 9 -2.93 -15.71 36.49
CA GLY A 9 -2.47 -14.91 35.38
C GLY A 9 -3.67 -14.19 34.77
N LYS A 10 -3.66 -12.85 34.85
CA LYS A 10 -4.48 -12.01 33.99
C LYS A 10 -3.52 -11.29 33.06
N THR A 11 -3.50 -11.73 31.81
CA THR A 11 -2.97 -10.98 30.67
C THR A 11 -3.59 -9.59 30.72
N ALA A 12 -2.84 -8.61 31.21
CA ALA A 12 -3.24 -7.21 31.20
C ALA A 12 -3.21 -6.74 29.74
N PHE A 13 -4.35 -6.84 29.06
CA PHE A 13 -4.61 -6.03 27.89
C PHE A 13 -4.38 -4.56 28.29
N PRO A 14 -3.52 -3.80 27.61
CA PRO A 14 -3.39 -2.38 27.88
C PRO A 14 -4.75 -1.72 27.64
N SER A 15 -5.27 -1.06 28.68
CA SER A 15 -6.55 -0.38 28.61
C SER A 15 -6.48 0.76 27.57
N PRO A 16 -7.55 1.03 26.79
CA PRO A 16 -7.56 2.02 25.69
C PRO A 16 -7.31 3.48 26.11
N PHE A 17 -7.15 3.74 27.41
CA PHE A 17 -7.11 5.07 28.00
C PHE A 17 -5.70 5.55 28.36
N MET A 18 -4.64 4.86 27.93
CA MET A 18 -3.24 5.31 28.07
C MET A 18 -2.76 6.18 26.89
N PHE A 19 -3.67 6.82 26.15
CA PHE A 19 -3.34 7.96 25.28
C PHE A 19 -3.50 9.25 26.08
N THR A 20 -2.76 9.39 27.18
CA THR A 20 -2.76 10.65 27.94
C THR A 20 -1.71 11.59 27.33
N ASN A 21 -2.22 12.61 26.65
CA ASN A 21 -1.58 13.91 26.41
C ASN A 21 -0.26 13.93 25.62
N ALA A 22 -0.29 13.46 24.37
CA ALA A 22 0.46 14.14 23.32
C ALA A 22 -0.53 15.09 22.63
N VAL A 23 -0.62 16.34 23.09
CA VAL A 23 -1.19 17.40 22.25
C VAL A 23 -0.14 17.61 21.15
N PRO A 24 -0.38 17.19 19.89
CA PRO A 24 0.57 17.44 18.84
C PRO A 24 0.72 18.96 18.72
N ASP A 25 1.97 19.41 18.76
CA ASP A 25 2.34 20.80 18.51
C ASP A 25 1.61 21.25 17.22
N MET A 26 0.71 22.23 17.34
CA MET A 26 -0.24 22.59 16.27
C MET A 26 0.50 23.01 14.98
N GLN A 27 1.73 23.52 15.14
CA GLN A 27 2.65 23.85 14.05
C GLN A 27 3.21 22.62 13.35
N LYS A 28 3.49 21.53 14.07
CA LYS A 28 3.89 20.24 13.48
C LYS A 28 2.72 19.58 12.77
N LEU A 29 1.51 19.66 13.33
CA LEU A 29 0.30 19.16 12.68
C LEU A 29 0.01 19.92 11.36
N MET A 30 0.20 21.25 11.34
CA MET A 30 0.03 22.08 10.14
C MET A 30 1.06 21.79 9.04
N MET A 31 2.27 21.35 9.37
CA MET A 31 3.31 21.00 8.38
C MET A 31 3.24 19.54 7.94
N LEU A 32 2.78 18.64 8.83
CA LEU A 32 2.65 17.21 8.57
C LEU A 32 1.47 16.91 7.64
N ALA A 33 0.34 17.60 7.80
CA ALA A 33 -0.85 17.36 6.98
C ALA A 33 -0.62 17.61 5.49
N PRO A 34 0.02 18.73 5.04
CA PRO A 34 0.35 18.94 3.63
C PRO A 34 1.35 17.91 3.09
N HIS A 35 2.31 17.47 3.90
CA HIS A 35 3.32 16.49 3.49
C HIS A 35 2.69 15.11 3.28
N MET A 36 1.85 14.67 4.23
CA MET A 36 1.05 13.45 4.08
C MET A 36 0.11 13.55 2.88
N GLN A 37 -0.58 14.67 2.71
CA GLN A 37 -1.47 14.88 1.57
C GLN A 37 -0.72 14.81 0.23
N ALA A 38 0.46 15.41 0.13
CA ALA A 38 1.31 15.33 -1.05
C ALA A 38 1.81 13.91 -1.32
N ALA A 39 2.22 13.18 -0.27
CA ALA A 39 2.63 11.77 -0.38
C ALA A 39 1.48 10.89 -0.88
N PHE A 40 0.29 11.02 -0.29
CA PHE A 40 -0.92 10.31 -0.74
C PHE A 40 -1.30 10.64 -2.19
N MET A 41 -1.21 11.92 -2.57
CA MET A 41 -1.54 12.32 -3.95
C MET A 41 -0.50 11.79 -4.95
N LYS A 42 0.78 11.78 -4.59
CA LYS A 42 1.83 11.18 -5.41
C LYS A 42 1.62 9.67 -5.58
N ALA A 43 1.36 8.98 -4.47
CA ALA A 43 1.00 7.57 -4.44
C ALA A 43 -0.18 7.25 -5.38
N ALA A 44 -1.27 8.00 -5.25
CA ALA A 44 -2.45 7.85 -6.09
C ALA A 44 -2.13 8.07 -7.58
N ILE A 45 -1.31 9.07 -7.92
CA ILE A 45 -0.89 9.33 -9.30
C ILE A 45 -0.02 8.18 -9.83
N ASP A 46 0.91 7.66 -9.03
CA ASP A 46 1.78 6.57 -9.45
C ASP A 46 1.00 5.26 -9.62
N GLN A 47 0.03 4.98 -8.75
CA GLN A 47 -0.93 3.88 -8.92
C GLN A 47 -1.75 4.06 -10.21
N GLN A 48 -2.23 5.27 -10.49
CA GLN A 48 -2.97 5.58 -11.72
C GLN A 48 -2.13 5.34 -12.98
N LYS A 49 -0.83 5.70 -12.98
CA LYS A 49 0.06 5.42 -14.12
C LYS A 49 0.18 3.92 -14.38
N GLY A 50 0.35 3.12 -13.33
CA GLY A 50 0.38 1.66 -13.42
C GLY A 50 -0.90 1.11 -14.05
N PHE A 51 -2.05 1.58 -13.55
CA PHE A 51 -3.36 1.19 -14.05
C PHE A 51 -3.56 1.56 -15.53
N PHE A 52 -3.16 2.78 -15.95
CA PHE A 52 -3.24 3.17 -17.36
C PHE A 52 -2.31 2.35 -18.24
N ALA A 53 -1.11 2.03 -17.77
CA ALA A 53 -0.19 1.16 -18.51
C ALA A 53 -0.76 -0.26 -18.66
N PHE A 54 -1.43 -0.78 -17.63
CA PHE A 54 -2.16 -2.05 -17.69
C PHE A 54 -3.30 -2.01 -18.72
N LEU A 55 -4.13 -0.98 -18.67
CA LEU A 55 -5.23 -0.80 -19.64
C LEU A 55 -4.71 -0.72 -21.07
N GLY A 56 -3.62 0.02 -21.30
CA GLY A 56 -2.97 0.09 -22.62
C GLY A 56 -2.58 -1.30 -23.14
N ARG A 57 -1.89 -2.11 -22.31
CA ARG A 57 -1.54 -3.49 -22.69
C ARG A 57 -2.78 -4.33 -23.00
N ARG A 58 -3.88 -4.17 -22.26
CA ARG A 58 -5.12 -4.90 -22.55
C ARG A 58 -5.74 -4.50 -23.88
N CYS A 59 -5.79 -3.20 -24.18
CA CYS A 59 -6.28 -2.72 -25.47
C CYS A 59 -5.45 -3.28 -26.64
N ASP A 60 -4.12 -3.30 -26.51
CA ASP A 60 -3.25 -3.88 -27.55
C ASP A 60 -3.54 -5.36 -27.79
N GLU A 61 -3.73 -6.14 -26.73
CA GLU A 61 -4.08 -7.55 -26.83
C GLU A 61 -5.50 -7.80 -27.37
N ASP A 62 -6.45 -6.91 -27.08
CA ASP A 62 -7.80 -6.93 -27.67
C ASP A 62 -7.73 -6.70 -29.20
N MET A 63 -6.89 -5.77 -29.65
CA MET A 63 -6.64 -5.56 -31.08
C MET A 63 -5.99 -6.79 -31.73
N LYS A 64 -4.98 -7.39 -31.08
CA LYS A 64 -4.36 -8.65 -31.57
C LYS A 64 -5.38 -9.79 -31.65
N LEU A 65 -6.31 -9.90 -30.70
CA LEU A 65 -7.38 -10.88 -30.77
C LEU A 65 -8.27 -10.63 -31.99
N ALA A 66 -8.70 -9.38 -32.20
CA ALA A 66 -9.52 -9.02 -33.36
C ALA A 66 -8.83 -9.36 -34.69
N GLU A 67 -7.52 -9.08 -34.81
CA GLU A 67 -6.71 -9.46 -35.97
C GLU A 67 -6.64 -10.98 -36.15
N ARG A 68 -6.35 -11.73 -35.07
CA ARG A 68 -6.28 -13.19 -35.10
C ARG A 68 -7.61 -13.82 -35.53
N ILE A 69 -8.72 -13.32 -34.99
CA ILE A 69 -10.07 -13.73 -35.38
C ILE A 69 -10.32 -13.41 -36.86
N GLY A 70 -9.98 -12.21 -37.31
CA GLY A 70 -10.16 -11.78 -38.71
C GLY A 70 -9.32 -12.57 -39.71
N SER A 71 -8.16 -13.07 -39.29
CA SER A 71 -7.26 -13.90 -40.09
C SER A 71 -7.50 -15.41 -39.97
N ALA A 72 -8.42 -15.85 -39.09
CA ALA A 72 -8.63 -17.26 -38.80
C ALA A 72 -9.21 -18.00 -40.02
N THR A 73 -8.56 -19.08 -40.43
CA THR A 73 -8.99 -19.90 -41.57
C THR A 73 -9.77 -21.15 -41.16
N SER A 74 -9.71 -21.48 -39.87
CA SER A 74 -10.40 -22.64 -39.30
C SER A 74 -11.01 -22.32 -37.93
N VAL A 75 -11.98 -23.13 -37.54
CA VAL A 75 -12.57 -23.08 -36.18
C VAL A 75 -11.50 -23.37 -35.11
N GLY A 76 -10.48 -24.18 -35.44
CA GLY A 76 -9.34 -24.45 -34.54
C GLY A 76 -8.49 -23.21 -34.29
N ASP A 77 -8.24 -22.41 -35.32
CA ASP A 77 -7.50 -21.14 -35.20
C ASP A 77 -8.26 -20.15 -34.32
N LEU A 78 -9.57 -20.03 -34.56
CA LEU A 78 -10.46 -19.18 -33.76
C LEU A 78 -10.47 -19.59 -32.29
N TYR A 79 -10.66 -20.88 -32.03
CA TYR A 79 -10.69 -21.44 -30.69
C TYR A 79 -9.37 -21.19 -29.96
N SER A 80 -8.23 -21.44 -30.63
CA SER A 80 -6.89 -21.22 -30.08
C SER A 80 -6.62 -19.74 -29.79
N ALA A 81 -7.04 -18.84 -30.67
CA ALA A 81 -6.91 -17.41 -30.48
C ALA A 81 -7.64 -16.94 -29.21
N CYS A 82 -8.90 -17.37 -29.03
CA CYS A 82 -9.68 -17.06 -27.84
C CYS A 82 -9.08 -17.67 -26.56
N LEU A 83 -8.66 -18.94 -26.61
CA LEU A 83 -8.11 -19.63 -25.44
C LEU A 83 -6.82 -18.98 -24.94
N ASN A 84 -5.90 -18.67 -25.86
CA ASN A 84 -4.66 -18.00 -25.52
C ASN A 84 -4.93 -16.61 -24.94
N PHE A 85 -5.86 -15.87 -25.55
CA PHE A 85 -6.27 -14.56 -25.04
C PHE A 85 -6.80 -14.63 -23.59
N TYR A 86 -7.73 -15.53 -23.30
CA TYR A 86 -8.27 -15.65 -21.94
C TYR A 86 -7.23 -16.11 -20.93
N ARG A 87 -6.34 -17.03 -21.33
CA ARG A 87 -5.22 -17.47 -20.50
C ARG A 87 -4.29 -16.31 -20.17
N ASP A 88 -3.88 -15.55 -21.18
CA ASP A 88 -2.95 -14.44 -21.01
C ASP A 88 -3.60 -13.32 -20.19
N ALA A 89 -4.89 -13.04 -20.41
CA ALA A 89 -5.66 -12.11 -19.60
C ALA A 89 -5.68 -12.54 -18.13
N ALA A 90 -5.95 -13.81 -17.83
CA ALA A 90 -5.96 -14.30 -16.45
C ALA A 90 -4.60 -14.12 -15.75
N ILE A 91 -3.49 -14.39 -16.46
CA ILE A 91 -2.13 -14.18 -15.95
C ILE A 91 -1.86 -12.69 -15.69
N GLN A 92 -2.23 -11.82 -16.62
CA GLN A 92 -2.00 -10.38 -16.51
C GLN A 92 -2.83 -9.75 -15.37
N TYR A 93 -4.10 -10.13 -15.21
CA TYR A 93 -4.92 -9.65 -14.10
C TYR A 93 -4.39 -10.14 -12.74
N ALA A 94 -3.92 -11.38 -12.65
CA ALA A 94 -3.31 -11.89 -11.43
C ALA A 94 -2.02 -11.13 -11.06
N ALA A 95 -1.19 -10.80 -12.07
CA ALA A 95 0.01 -9.99 -11.86
C ALA A 95 -0.33 -8.56 -11.40
N GLU A 96 -1.29 -7.90 -12.05
CA GLU A 96 -1.71 -6.54 -11.69
C GLU A 96 -2.29 -6.48 -10.27
N ALA A 97 -3.10 -7.47 -9.87
CA ALA A 97 -3.60 -7.57 -8.50
C ALA A 97 -2.46 -7.72 -7.47
N GLY A 98 -1.40 -8.46 -7.83
CA GLY A 98 -0.19 -8.58 -7.02
C GLY A 98 0.56 -7.26 -6.87
N GLU A 99 0.72 -6.50 -7.97
CA GLU A 99 1.37 -5.18 -7.97
C GLU A 99 0.59 -4.18 -7.11
N ILE A 100 -0.74 -4.12 -7.22
CA ILE A 100 -1.59 -3.26 -6.38
C ILE A 100 -1.37 -3.57 -4.89
N THR A 101 -1.32 -4.86 -4.53
CA THR A 101 -1.09 -5.30 -3.15
C THR A 101 0.31 -4.90 -2.64
N GLN A 102 1.34 -4.96 -3.49
CA GLN A 102 2.69 -4.54 -3.13
C GLN A 102 2.83 -3.03 -2.98
N ILE A 103 2.21 -2.24 -3.85
CA ILE A 103 2.24 -0.78 -3.80
C ILE A 103 1.60 -0.28 -2.50
N GLU A 104 0.42 -0.81 -2.15
CA GLU A 104 -0.27 -0.44 -0.90
C GLU A 104 0.57 -0.75 0.35
N SER A 105 1.28 -1.88 0.36
CA SER A 105 2.15 -2.25 1.48
C SER A 105 3.40 -1.37 1.57
N ARG A 106 4.04 -1.02 0.45
CA ARG A 106 5.26 -0.22 0.44
C ARG A 106 4.99 1.22 0.85
N GLU A 107 3.94 1.82 0.31
CA GLU A 107 3.60 3.22 0.60
C GLU A 107 3.16 3.40 2.05
N THR A 108 2.45 2.42 2.63
CA THR A 108 2.12 2.43 4.06
C THR A 108 3.39 2.37 4.93
N ILE A 109 4.36 1.52 4.57
CA ILE A 109 5.62 1.37 5.32
C ILE A 109 6.49 2.63 5.20
N GLU A 110 6.61 3.21 4.01
CA GLU A 110 7.39 4.44 3.78
C GLU A 110 6.80 5.62 4.58
N VAL A 111 5.48 5.79 4.57
CA VAL A 111 4.81 6.85 5.35
C VAL A 111 4.99 6.65 6.85
N VAL A 112 4.90 5.40 7.34
CA VAL A 112 5.12 5.08 8.76
C VAL A 112 6.58 5.34 9.16
N HIS A 113 7.54 4.96 8.32
CA HIS A 113 8.96 5.16 8.59
C HIS A 113 9.36 6.65 8.59
N ASP A 114 8.86 7.44 7.63
CA ASP A 114 9.08 8.88 7.61
C ASP A 114 8.45 9.57 8.84
N LEU A 115 7.29 9.10 9.30
CA LEU A 115 6.67 9.56 10.55
C LEU A 115 7.53 9.25 11.78
N GLU A 116 8.08 8.03 11.86
CA GLU A 116 8.96 7.62 12.97
C GLU A 116 10.26 8.44 12.98
N GLN A 117 10.86 8.70 11.81
CA GLN A 117 12.04 9.57 11.71
C GLN A 117 11.73 11.01 12.12
N GLN A 118 10.64 11.60 11.62
CA GLN A 118 10.25 12.97 12.00
C GLN A 118 9.92 13.08 13.49
N GLN A 119 9.32 12.04 14.09
CA GLN A 119 9.07 12.00 15.53
C GLN A 119 10.38 11.90 16.32
N THR A 120 11.35 11.12 15.85
CA THR A 120 12.66 10.94 16.50
C THR A 120 13.47 12.24 16.45
N GLU A 121 13.53 12.91 15.30
CA GLU A 121 14.19 14.21 15.15
C GLU A 121 13.53 15.31 15.99
N ALA A 122 12.20 15.29 16.09
CA ALA A 122 11.43 16.19 16.95
C ALA A 122 11.69 15.99 18.44
N ILE A 123 11.88 14.75 18.90
CA ILE A 123 12.24 14.43 20.29
C ILE A 123 13.67 14.88 20.58
N GLU A 124 14.58 14.69 19.63
CA GLU A 124 15.99 15.05 19.79
C GLU A 124 16.21 16.58 19.85
N THR A 125 15.43 17.35 19.09
CA THR A 125 15.44 18.82 19.15
C THR A 125 14.83 19.37 20.45
N ILE A 126 13.83 18.70 21.04
CA ILE A 126 13.26 19.07 22.34
C ILE A 126 14.21 18.67 23.49
N SER A 127 14.98 17.60 23.33
CA SER A 127 15.95 17.13 24.33
C SER A 127 17.26 17.94 24.36
N LYS A 128 17.55 18.75 23.34
CA LYS A 128 18.70 19.68 23.37
C LYS A 128 18.29 20.96 24.11
N PRO A 129 18.82 21.23 25.32
CA PRO A 129 18.59 22.51 25.98
C PRO A 129 19.16 23.61 25.09
N ARG A 130 18.33 24.63 24.81
CA ARG A 130 18.75 25.88 24.19
C ARG A 130 19.84 26.48 25.08
N ALA A 131 21.10 26.29 24.70
CA ALA A 131 22.23 26.97 25.32
C ALA A 131 22.01 28.47 25.11
N ALA A 132 21.74 29.16 26.21
CA ALA A 132 21.70 30.61 26.31
C ALA A 132 23.12 31.17 26.31
#